data_AF-U9TNT3-F1
#
_entry.id   AF-U9TNT3-F1
#
_cell.length_a   1.000
_cell.length_b   1.000
_cell.length_c   1.000
_cell.angle_alpha   90.00
_cell.angle_beta   90.00
_cell.angle_gamma   90.00
#
_symmetry.space_group_name_H-M   'P 1'
#
loop_
_entity.id
_entity.type
_entity.pdbx_description
1 polymer ?
#
loop_
_entity_poly.entity_id
_entity_poly.type
_entity_poly.pdbx_seq_one_letter_code
_entity_poly.pdbx_strand_id
1 'polypeptide(L)' 'MISTIISSFEISNIPSLLIISSIIYVTHFYDCYFTRPNPLPGPFPLPIIGNAYQQIRYG' A
#
# COMPACT_ATOMS: atom_id res chain seq x y z
N MET A 1 6.70 12.53 -28.01
CA MET A 1 7.63 11.76 -27.14
C MET A 1 6.90 11.18 -25.94
N ILE A 2 6.23 11.98 -25.10
CA ILE A 2 5.45 11.47 -23.95
C ILE A 2 4.26 10.60 -24.42
N SER A 3 3.55 11.03 -25.47
CA SER A 3 2.46 10.25 -26.08
C SER A 3 2.90 8.87 -26.58
N THR A 4 4.11 8.77 -27.11
CA THR A 4 4.69 7.52 -27.63
C THR A 4 5.01 6.53 -26.50
N ILE A 5 5.48 7.04 -25.35
CA ILE A 5 5.74 6.25 -24.15
C ILE A 5 4.42 5.74 -23.55
N ILE A 6 3.38 6.58 -23.52
CA ILE A 6 2.05 6.19 -23.03
C ILE A 6 1.43 5.12 -23.95
N SER A 7 1.58 5.24 -25.28
CA SER A 7 1.08 4.23 -26.23
C SER A 7 1.83 2.91 -26.16
N SER A 8 3.08 2.88 -25.69
CA SER A 8 3.82 1.63 -25.47
C SER A 8 3.40 0.88 -24.20
N PHE A 9 2.57 1.50 -23.35
CA PHE A 9 2.06 0.87 -22.15
C PHE A 9 0.81 0.06 -22.50
N GLU A 10 0.98 -1.25 -22.69
CA GLU A 10 -0.16 -2.13 -22.92
C GLU A 10 -1.12 -2.14 -21.71
N ILE A 11 -2.42 -2.11 -21.99
CA ILE A 11 -3.49 -2.18 -20.97
C ILE A 11 -3.37 -3.45 -20.12
N SER A 12 -2.83 -4.53 -20.71
CA SER A 12 -2.50 -5.79 -20.03
C SER A 12 -1.54 -5.61 -18.84
N ASN A 13 -0.71 -4.57 -18.84
CA ASN A 13 0.26 -4.27 -17.79
C ASN A 13 -0.29 -3.40 -16.65
N ILE A 14 -1.50 -2.85 -16.79
CA ILE A 14 -2.17 -2.08 -15.75
C ILE A 14 -2.33 -2.87 -14.43
N PRO A 15 -2.83 -4.12 -14.41
CA PRO A 15 -2.92 -4.89 -13.17
C PRO A 15 -1.55 -5.11 -12.51
N SER A 16 -0.51 -5.37 -13.30
CA SER A 16 0.87 -5.51 -12.80
C SER A 16 1.36 -4.22 -12.14
N LEU A 17 1.05 -3.06 -12.74
CA LEU A 17 1.40 -1.75 -12.18
C LEU A 17 0.64 -1.45 -10.88
N LEU A 18 -0.63 -1.84 -10.78
CA LEU A 18 -1.40 -1.74 -9.54
C LEU A 18 -0.80 -2.60 -8.42
N ILE A 19 -0.35 -3.82 -8.73
CA ILE A 19 0.30 -4.71 -7.75
C ILE A 19 1.61 -4.08 -7.26
N ILE A 20 2.46 -3.62 -8.18
CA ILE A 20 3.74 -2.98 -7.84
C ILE A 20 3.52 -1.73 -6.99
N SER A 21 2.58 -0.86 -7.39
CA SER A 21 2.22 0.34 -6.62
C SER A 21 1.71 -0.02 -5.22
N SER A 22 0.89 -1.06 -5.10
CA SER A 22 0.40 -1.55 -3.81
C SER A 22 1.55 -2.03 -2.90
N ILE A 23 2.50 -2.78 -3.45
CA ILE A 23 3.68 -3.26 -2.70
C ILE A 23 4.53 -2.07 -2.21
N ILE A 24 4.79 -1.09 -3.07
CA ILE A 24 5.55 0.12 -2.71
C ILE A 24 4.84 0.87 -1.58
N TYR A 25 3.52 1.07 -1.71
CA TYR A 25 2.72 1.75 -0.69
C TYR A 25 2.78 1.03 0.66
N VAL A 26 2.58 -0.29 0.67
CA VAL A 26 2.62 -1.12 1.89
C VAL A 26 4.00 -1.06 2.54
N THR A 27 5.07 -1.13 1.74
CA THR A 27 6.46 -1.09 2.23
C THR A 27 6.75 0.25 2.90
N HIS A 28 6.49 1.36 2.20
CA HIS A 28 6.70 2.71 2.72
C HIS A 28 5.89 2.97 4.00
N PHE A 29 4.63 2.48 4.04
CA PHE A 29 3.79 2.58 5.22
C PHE A 29 4.44 1.91 6.44
N TYR A 30 4.96 0.69 6.29
CA TYR A 30 5.61 -0.03 7.38
C TYR A 30 6.96 0.58 7.78
N ASP A 31 7.75 1.06 6.81
CA ASP A 31 8.98 1.79 7.11
C ASP A 31 8.70 3.01 8.01
N CYS A 32 7.70 3.82 7.67
CA CYS A 32 7.28 4.95 8.51
C CYS A 32 6.70 4.51 9.86
N TYR A 33 5.96 3.39 9.91
CA TYR A 33 5.34 2.89 11.14
C TYR A 33 6.38 2.44 12.18
N PHE A 34 7.44 1.75 11.74
CA PHE A 34 8.50 1.24 12.60
C PHE A 34 9.52 2.32 12.99
N THR A 35 9.77 3.31 12.13
CA THR A 35 10.75 4.38 12.39
C THR A 35 10.22 5.53 13.25
N ARG A 36 8.94 5.49 13.66
CA ARG A 36 8.37 6.58 14.46
C ARG A 36 8.98 6.63 15.87
N PRO A 37 9.26 7.83 16.43
CA PRO A 37 9.95 7.97 17.71
C PRO A 37 9.17 7.47 18.93
N ASN A 38 7.85 7.26 18.82
CA ASN A 38 7.02 6.71 19.89
C ASN A 38 6.12 5.57 19.38
N PRO A 39 6.62 4.32 19.37
CA PRO A 39 5.82 3.16 18.97
C PRO A 39 4.75 2.87 20.04
N LEU A 40 3.54 3.39 19.84
CA LEU A 40 2.34 2.95 20.55
C LEU A 40 2.20 1.43 20.42
N PRO A 41 1.92 0.72 21.54
CA PRO A 41 1.58 -0.70 21.56
C PRO A 41 0.15 -0.89 21.04
N GLY A 42 -0.05 -0.51 19.78
CA GLY A 42 -1.29 -0.70 19.07
C GLY A 42 -1.21 -1.97 18.23
N PRO A 43 -2.35 -2.61 17.96
CA PRO A 43 -2.37 -3.76 17.07
C PRO A 43 -1.97 -3.35 15.64
N PHE A 44 -1.42 -4.30 14.88
CA PHE A 44 -0.75 -4.05 13.60
C PHE A 44 -1.70 -3.41 12.57
N PRO A 45 -1.44 -2.16 12.11
CA PRO A 45 -2.32 -1.52 11.15
C PRO A 45 -2.15 -2.15 9.76
N LEU A 46 -3.27 -2.42 9.10
CA LEU A 46 -3.28 -2.84 7.70
C LEU A 46 -3.38 -1.59 6.80
N PRO A 47 -2.42 -1.28 5.93
CA PRO A 47 -2.41 -0.03 5.16
C PRO A 47 -3.66 0.20 4.28
N ILE A 48 -4.34 -0.88 3.84
CA ILE A 48 -5.49 -0.79 2.92
C ILE A 48 -6.84 -0.85 3.68
N ILE A 49 -6.95 -1.65 4.73
CA ILE A 49 -8.20 -1.91 5.46
C ILE A 49 -8.21 -1.17 6.82
N GLY A 50 -7.07 -0.66 7.25
CA GLY A 50 -6.87 0.02 8.52
C GLY A 50 -7.26 -0.85 9.70
N ASN A 51 -7.94 -0.22 10.66
CA ASN A 51 -8.41 -0.87 11.88
C ASN A 51 -9.74 -1.61 11.72
N ALA A 52 -10.38 -1.55 10.53
CA ALA A 52 -11.66 -2.24 10.30
C ALA A 52 -11.53 -3.76 10.49
N TYR A 53 -10.38 -4.32 10.13
CA TYR A 53 -10.06 -5.73 10.41
C TYR A 53 -10.03 -6.03 11.91
N GLN A 54 -9.47 -5.14 12.73
CA GLN A 54 -9.45 -5.31 14.18
C GLN A 54 -10.85 -5.15 14.79
N GLN A 55 -11.73 -4.32 14.22
CA GLN A 55 -13.10 -4.14 14.71
C GLN A 55 -13.95 -5.42 14.62
N ILE A 56 -13.76 -6.24 13.59
CA ILE A 56 -14.49 -7.52 13.42
C ILE A 56 -14.20 -8.49 14.58
N ARG A 57 -13.03 -8.41 15.21
CA ARG A 57 -12.64 -9.30 16.31
C ARG A 57 -13.19 -8.88 17.68
N TYR A 58 -13.59 -7.62 17.83
CA TYR A 58 -14.08 -7.07 19.10
C TYR A 58 -15.58 -6.71 19.08
N GLY A 59 -16.27 -6.99 17.97
CA GLY A 59 -17.71 -6.80 17.79
C GLY A 59 -18.54 -8.00 18.18
#